data_AF-A0A7Z9M7D8-F1
#
_entry.id   AF-A0A7Z9M7D8-F1
#
_cell.length_a   1.000
_cell.length_b   1.000
_cell.length_c   1.000
_cell.angle_alpha   90.00
_cell.angle_beta   90.00
_cell.angle_gamma   90.00
#
_symmetry.space_group_name_H-M   'P 1'
#
loop_
_entity.id
_entity.type
_entity.pdbx_description
1 polymer ?
#
loop_
_entity_poly.entity_id
_entity_poly.type
_entity_poly.pdbx_seq_one_letter_code
_entity_poly.pdbx_strand_id
1 'polypeptide(L)' 'MYASYIEMQLKPGKMAEAIKMTKQMEADLGQMGMKQFIIVDKGDDSSTLVALYDTAEDQEAAGPKAAELLGRLAVFMAG' A
#
# COMPACT_ATOMS: atom_id res chain seq x y z
N MET A 1 13.82 4.12 -12.59
CA MET A 1 12.54 3.60 -12.07
C MET A 1 12.86 2.81 -10.81
N TYR A 2 12.23 3.20 -9.71
CA TYR A 2 12.43 2.68 -8.37
C TYR A 2 11.12 2.12 -7.85
N ALA A 3 11.17 1.14 -6.95
CA ALA A 3 9.97 0.46 -6.47
C ALA A 3 10.08 0.13 -4.99
N SER A 4 8.98 0.39 -4.26
CA SER A 4 8.75 -0.13 -2.92
C SER A 4 7.65 -1.17 -2.98
N TYR A 5 7.79 -2.26 -2.22
CA TYR A 5 6.76 -3.28 -2.10
C TYR A 5 6.54 -3.69 -0.66
N ILE A 6 5.29 -4.02 -0.32
CA ILE A 6 4.90 -4.50 1.00
C ILE A 6 4.00 -5.71 0.82
N GLU A 7 4.38 -6.79 1.49
CA GLU A 7 3.56 -7.99 1.61
C GLU A 7 2.60 -7.83 2.78
N MET A 8 1.31 -8.08 2.53
CA MET A 8 0.28 -8.04 3.55
C MET A 8 -0.40 -9.38 3.69
N GLN A 9 -0.53 -9.84 4.92
CA GLN A 9 -1.44 -10.92 5.29
C GLN A 9 -2.55 -10.34 6.16
N LEU A 10 -3.76 -10.38 5.64
CA LEU A 10 -4.95 -9.87 6.32
C LEU A 10 -5.62 -11.00 7.10
N LYS A 11 -6.47 -10.62 8.05
CA LYS A 11 -7.38 -11.52 8.76
C LYS A 11 -8.36 -12.15 7.77
N PRO A 12 -8.85 -13.37 8.04
CA PRO A 12 -9.81 -14.06 7.19
C PRO A 12 -11.02 -13.19 6.81
N GLY A 13 -11.31 -13.09 5.51
CA GLY A 13 -12.43 -12.35 4.94
C GLY A 13 -12.30 -10.82 4.96
N LYS A 14 -11.12 -10.27 5.27
CA LYS A 14 -10.91 -8.80 5.37
C LYS A 14 -10.37 -8.15 4.11
N MET A 15 -10.04 -8.92 3.07
CA MET A 15 -9.55 -8.37 1.80
C MET A 15 -10.44 -7.27 1.21
N ALA A 16 -11.76 -7.49 1.14
CA ALA A 16 -12.68 -6.51 0.54
C ALA A 16 -12.74 -5.18 1.33
N GLU A 17 -12.70 -5.26 2.67
CA GLU A 17 -12.68 -4.08 3.54
C GLU A 17 -11.34 -3.32 3.42
N ALA A 18 -10.22 -4.06 3.36
CA ALA A 18 -8.90 -3.48 3.16
C ALA A 18 -8.79 -2.76 1.82
N ILE A 19 -9.22 -3.39 0.70
CA ILE A 19 -9.24 -2.75 -0.62
C ILE A 19 -10.08 -1.47 -0.61
N LYS A 20 -11.25 -1.49 0.02
CA LYS A 20 -12.10 -0.29 0.13
C LYS A 20 -11.37 0.84 0.87
N MET A 21 -10.66 0.52 1.95
CA MET A 21 -9.90 1.50 2.71
C MET A 21 -8.69 2.02 1.92
N THR A 22 -7.97 1.15 1.21
CA THR A 22 -6.86 1.57 0.34
C THR A 22 -7.32 2.49 -0.79
N LYS A 23 -8.51 2.24 -1.38
CA LYS A 23 -9.11 3.16 -2.36
C LYS A 23 -9.38 4.56 -1.80
N GLN A 24 -9.76 4.66 -0.53
CA GLN A 24 -9.93 5.96 0.13
C GLN A 24 -8.60 6.69 0.33
N MET A 25 -7.48 5.95 0.36
CA MET A 25 -6.13 6.49 0.48
C MET A 25 -5.52 6.89 -0.87
N GLU A 26 -6.12 6.53 -2.02
CA GLU A 26 -5.54 6.80 -3.35
C GLU A 26 -5.23 8.29 -3.56
N ALA A 27 -6.08 9.19 -3.07
CA ALA A 27 -5.83 10.63 -3.15
C ALA A 27 -4.60 11.06 -2.34
N ASP A 28 -4.43 10.50 -1.14
CA ASP A 28 -3.26 10.79 -0.28
C ASP A 28 -1.99 10.16 -0.87
N LEU A 29 -2.09 8.95 -1.43
CA LEU A 29 -0.99 8.24 -2.09
C LEU A 29 -0.55 8.99 -3.37
N GLY A 30 -1.48 9.51 -4.15
CA GLY A 30 -1.19 10.29 -5.35
C GLY A 30 -0.38 11.58 -5.10
N GLN A 31 -0.36 12.08 -3.86
CA GLN A 31 0.43 13.26 -3.49
C GLN A 31 1.90 12.93 -3.16
N MET A 32 2.28 11.66 -3.12
CA MET A 32 3.62 11.21 -2.68
C MET A 32 4.63 11.08 -3.82
N GLY A 33 4.38 11.70 -4.99
CA GLY A 33 5.30 11.65 -6.13
C GLY A 33 5.42 10.27 -6.80
N MET A 34 4.59 9.30 -6.39
CA MET A 34 4.55 7.99 -7.02
C MET A 34 3.92 8.07 -8.41
N LYS A 35 4.51 7.36 -9.36
CA LYS A 35 4.03 7.22 -10.73
C LYS A 35 2.86 6.26 -10.83
N GLN A 36 2.90 5.20 -10.02
CA GLN A 36 1.88 4.17 -10.02
C GLN A 36 1.80 3.49 -8.66
N PHE A 37 0.58 3.20 -8.22
CA PHE A 37 0.29 2.35 -7.07
C PHE A 37 -0.51 1.14 -7.54
N ILE A 38 -0.06 -0.06 -7.18
CA ILE A 38 -0.63 -1.33 -7.63
C ILE A 38 -0.95 -2.18 -6.41
N ILE A 39 -2.16 -2.75 -6.40
CA ILE A 39 -2.58 -3.75 -5.42
C ILE A 39 -2.67 -5.08 -6.16
N VAL A 40 -1.85 -6.05 -5.75
CA VAL A 40 -1.89 -7.41 -6.27
C VAL A 40 -2.61 -8.27 -5.23
N ASP A 41 -3.84 -8.68 -5.54
CA ASP A 41 -4.55 -9.69 -4.77
C ASP A 41 -3.99 -11.08 -5.12
N LYS A 42 -3.52 -11.81 -4.10
CA LYS A 42 -2.93 -13.15 -4.27
C LYS A 42 -3.90 -14.26 -3.83
N GLY A 43 -5.11 -13.92 -3.39
CA GLY A 43 -6.02 -14.84 -2.72
C GLY A 43 -5.62 -15.08 -1.26
N ASP A 44 -6.44 -15.87 -0.55
CA ASP A 44 -6.21 -16.27 0.84
C ASP A 44 -5.91 -15.10 1.80
N ASP A 45 -6.63 -13.99 1.62
CA ASP A 45 -6.47 -12.74 2.35
C ASP A 45 -5.02 -12.18 2.30
N SER A 46 -4.28 -12.51 1.25
CA SER A 46 -2.91 -12.06 1.00
C SER A 46 -2.85 -11.07 -0.16
N SER A 47 -2.02 -10.03 -0.03
CA SER A 47 -1.81 -9.06 -1.11
C SER A 47 -0.40 -8.49 -1.10
N THR A 48 0.02 -7.98 -2.25
CA THR A 48 1.25 -7.19 -2.39
C THR A 48 0.87 -5.78 -2.82
N LEU A 49 1.32 -4.78 -2.08
CA LEU A 49 1.25 -3.38 -2.47
C LEU A 49 2.56 -3.01 -3.16
N VAL A 50 2.49 -2.38 -4.34
CA VAL A 50 3.66 -1.92 -5.09
C VAL A 50 3.49 -0.45 -5.43
N ALA A 51 4.50 0.36 -5.12
CA ALA A 51 4.59 1.76 -5.50
C ALA A 51 5.81 1.97 -6.41
N LEU A 52 5.60 2.59 -7.57
CA LEU A 52 6.64 2.89 -8.55
C LEU A 52 6.96 4.39 -8.54
N TYR A 53 8.24 4.71 -8.64
CA TYR A 53 8.78 6.07 -8.60
C TYR A 53 9.75 6.30 -9.78
N ASP A 54 9.86 7.54 -10.25
CA ASP A 54 10.83 7.88 -11.29
C ASP A 54 12.26 7.97 -10.71
N THR A 55 12.42 8.52 -9.49
CA THR A 55 13.71 8.71 -8.80
C THR A 55 13.81 7.97 -7.46
N ALA A 56 15.04 7.79 -6.95
CA ALA A 56 15.29 7.24 -5.62
C ALA A 56 14.88 8.21 -4.50
N GLU A 57 15.04 9.51 -4.75
CA GLU A 57 14.72 10.59 -3.81
C GLU A 57 13.21 10.62 -3.53
N ASP A 58 12.38 10.46 -4.56
CA ASP A 58 10.93 10.34 -4.40
C ASP A 58 10.55 9.08 -3.59
N GLN A 59 11.23 7.96 -3.84
CA GLN A 59 11.00 6.72 -3.10
C GLN A 59 11.33 6.89 -1.60
N GLU A 60 12.44 7.56 -1.28
CA GLU A 60 12.87 7.80 0.10
C GLU A 60 11.93 8.79 0.80
N ALA A 61 11.57 9.89 0.13
CA ALA A 61 10.67 10.90 0.66
C ALA A 61 9.24 10.36 0.92
N ALA A 62 8.80 9.38 0.13
CA ALA A 62 7.50 8.74 0.29
C ALA A 62 7.42 7.83 1.53
N GLY A 63 8.54 7.33 2.04
CA GLY A 63 8.60 6.34 3.13
C GLY A 63 7.78 6.71 4.38
N PRO A 64 7.99 7.88 5.00
CA PRO A 64 7.28 8.28 6.20
C PRO A 64 5.75 8.37 6.01
N LYS A 65 5.30 8.95 4.89
CA LYS A 65 3.87 9.09 4.60
C LYS A 65 3.23 7.75 4.24
N ALA A 66 3.94 6.89 3.51
CA ALA A 66 3.51 5.52 3.24
C ALA A 66 3.27 4.76 4.54
N ALA A 67 4.22 4.83 5.49
CA ALA A 67 4.09 4.16 6.79
C ALA A 67 2.89 4.66 7.60
N GLU A 68 2.62 5.97 7.60
CA GLU A 68 1.44 6.55 8.26
C GLU A 68 0.12 6.05 7.64
N LEU A 69 0.01 6.09 6.31
CA LEU A 69 -1.21 5.68 5.60
C LEU A 69 -1.46 4.17 5.72
N LEU A 70 -0.43 3.36 5.50
CA LEU A 70 -0.53 1.90 5.59
C LEU A 70 -0.65 1.41 7.03
N GLY A 71 -0.17 2.17 8.02
CA GLY A 71 -0.43 1.89 9.43
C GLY A 71 -1.92 1.87 9.77
N ARG A 72 -2.77 2.56 9.00
CA ARG A 72 -4.23 2.51 9.17
C ARG A 72 -4.83 1.15 8.74
N LEU A 73 -4.13 0.38 7.89
CA LEU A 73 -4.53 -0.97 7.50
C LEU A 73 -4.17 -2.02 8.57
N ALA A 74 -3.38 -1.66 9.59
CA ALA A 74 -2.96 -2.59 10.65
C ALA A 74 -4.13 -3.27 11.38
N VAL A 75 -5.31 -2.65 11.44
CA VAL A 75 -6.54 -3.24 12.00
C VAL A 75 -6.95 -4.54 11.29
N PHE A 76 -6.61 -4.67 10.00
CA PHE A 76 -6.92 -5.82 9.18
C PHE A 76 -5.81 -6.85 9.13
N MET A 77 -4.60 -6.54 9.60
CA MET A 77 -3.46 -7.46 9.55
C MET A 77 -3.65 -8.63 10.51
N ALA A 78 -3.29 -9.83 10.06
CA ALA A 78 -3.14 -10.97 10.95
C ALA A 78 -1.94 -10.71 11.89
N GLY A 79 -2.13 -10.94 13.19
CA GLY A 79 -1.07 -10.83 14.19
C GLY A 79 -0.22 -12.08 14.27
#